data_AF-A0A950ZXV5-F1
#
_entry.id   AF-A0A950ZXV5-F1
#
_cell.length_a   1.000
_cell.length_b   1.000
_cell.length_c   1.000
_cell.angle_alpha   90.00
_cell.angle_beta   90.00
_cell.angle_gamma   90.00
#
_symmetry.space_group_name_H-M   'P 1'
#
loop_
_entity.id
_entity.type
_entity.pdbx_description
1 polymer ?
#
loop_
_entity_poly.entity_id
_entity_poly.type
_entity_poly.pdbx_seq_one_letter_code
_entity_poly.pdbx_strand_id
1 'polypeptide(L)'
;MADAHAKHHDYHLVDPSPWPVLGAISAFFGAVGAIMWMHGLSIGGMRCGPYIAGAGFIGIVYTMIAWWSDVIHEAQDLHLHTRVVQLHHRYGMMMFIASEVMFFVAWFWAFFDSSLFTADQIDYARVAFTGGTWPPKGVEPFDPWHLPLLNTLILLTSGTTVTWAHHALIEGDREGVKQALWLTVGL
;
A
#
# COMPACT_ATOMS: atom_id res chain seq x y z
N MET A 1 -29.10 33.42 -22.37
CA MET A 1 -28.04 33.41 -21.35
C MET A 1 -27.83 31.97 -20.85
N ALA A 2 -27.33 31.08 -21.72
CA ALA A 2 -27.21 29.65 -21.42
C ALA A 2 -25.77 29.13 -21.56
N ASP A 3 -24.77 30.02 -21.61
CA ASP A 3 -23.36 29.64 -21.77
C ASP A 3 -22.55 29.68 -20.46
N ALA A 4 -23.16 30.02 -19.32
CA ALA A 4 -22.44 30.13 -18.05
C ALA A 4 -22.10 28.76 -17.41
N HIS A 5 -22.64 27.66 -17.93
CA HIS A 5 -22.40 26.29 -17.43
C HIS A 5 -21.55 25.43 -18.38
N ALA A 6 -21.07 25.98 -19.50
CA ALA A 6 -20.14 25.26 -20.36
C ALA A 6 -18.75 25.22 -19.70
N LYS A 7 -18.26 24.01 -19.44
CA LYS A 7 -16.94 23.79 -18.86
C LYS A 7 -15.85 24.26 -19.84
N HIS A 8 -15.16 25.35 -19.51
CA HIS A 8 -14.10 25.92 -20.34
C HIS A 8 -12.69 25.36 -20.03
N HIS A 9 -12.58 24.29 -19.25
CA HIS A 9 -11.31 23.70 -18.84
C HIS A 9 -11.33 22.17 -18.85
N ASP A 10 -10.16 21.55 -18.98
CA ASP A 10 -10.04 20.10 -19.07
C ASP A 10 -9.96 19.37 -17.71
N TYR A 11 -9.90 20.11 -16.59
CA TYR A 11 -9.83 19.54 -15.24
C TYR A 11 -11.14 18.90 -14.77
N HIS A 12 -11.08 17.82 -14.01
CA HIS A 12 -12.26 17.20 -13.39
C HIS A 12 -12.68 18.00 -12.14
N LEU A 13 -13.93 18.48 -12.13
CA LEU A 13 -14.59 19.01 -10.92
C LEU A 13 -15.38 17.85 -10.32
N VAL A 14 -14.88 17.33 -9.19
CA VAL A 14 -15.48 16.17 -8.52
C VAL A 14 -16.69 16.61 -7.72
N ASP A 15 -17.77 15.85 -7.81
CA ASP A 15 -18.98 16.09 -7.02
C ASP A 15 -18.75 15.84 -5.52
N PRO A 16 -19.58 16.43 -4.64
CA PRO A 16 -19.47 16.19 -3.20
C PRO A 16 -19.60 14.69 -2.87
N SER A 17 -18.55 14.13 -2.26
CA SER A 17 -18.47 12.70 -1.93
C SER A 17 -18.39 12.47 -0.41
N PRO A 18 -19.09 11.44 0.13
CA PRO A 18 -19.05 11.11 1.55
C PRO A 18 -17.79 10.31 1.96
N TRP A 19 -17.05 9.74 1.01
CA TRP A 19 -15.96 8.80 1.29
C TRP A 19 -14.82 9.36 2.15
N PRO A 20 -14.38 10.63 1.99
CA PRO A 20 -13.33 11.19 2.84
C PRO A 20 -13.70 11.17 4.33
N VAL A 21 -14.94 11.52 4.67
CA VAL A 21 -15.42 11.56 6.05
C VAL A 21 -15.59 10.14 6.62
N LEU A 22 -16.17 9.23 5.83
CA LEU A 22 -16.32 7.83 6.23
C LEU A 22 -14.97 7.14 6.45
N GLY A 23 -13.98 7.44 5.59
CA GLY A 23 -12.61 6.95 5.75
C GLY A 23 -11.95 7.47 7.02
N ALA A 24 -12.08 8.77 7.31
CA ALA A 24 -11.52 9.38 8.51
C ALA A 24 -12.13 8.80 9.80
N ILE A 25 -13.46 8.62 9.84
CA ILE A 25 -14.15 8.01 10.99
C ILE A 25 -13.70 6.56 11.16
N SER A 26 -13.62 5.79 10.07
CA SER A 26 -13.17 4.39 10.11
C SER A 26 -11.74 4.25 10.60
N ALA A 27 -10.84 5.13 10.14
CA ALA A 27 -9.46 5.20 10.61
C ALA A 27 -9.36 5.56 12.10
N PHE A 28 -10.16 6.51 12.57
CA PHE A 28 -10.21 6.88 13.98
C PHE A 28 -10.62 5.69 14.87
N PHE A 29 -11.73 5.02 14.55
CA PHE A 29 -12.16 3.84 15.30
C PHE A 29 -11.17 2.68 15.19
N GLY A 30 -10.55 2.48 14.02
CA GLY A 30 -9.50 1.48 13.84
C GLY A 30 -8.29 1.73 14.75
N ALA A 31 -7.79 2.97 14.80
CA ALA A 31 -6.66 3.35 15.62
C ALA A 31 -6.96 3.24 17.13
N VAL A 32 -8.11 3.78 17.58
CA VAL A 32 -8.53 3.67 18.98
C VAL A 32 -8.72 2.21 19.38
N GLY A 33 -9.38 1.42 18.54
CA GLY A 33 -9.57 -0.01 18.75
C GLY A 33 -8.24 -0.77 18.87
N ALA A 34 -7.28 -0.48 17.98
CA ALA A 34 -5.96 -1.10 18.00
C ALA A 34 -5.19 -0.76 19.29
N ILE A 35 -5.21 0.49 19.73
CA ILE A 35 -4.59 0.92 21.00
C ILE A 35 -5.23 0.18 22.17
N MET A 36 -6.56 0.14 22.24
CA MET A 36 -7.29 -0.56 23.29
C MET A 36 -6.99 -2.06 23.30
N TRP A 37 -6.84 -2.66 22.13
CA TRP A 37 -6.49 -4.08 22.01
C TRP A 37 -5.07 -4.33 22.54
N MET A 38 -4.07 -3.59 22.09
CA MET A 38 -2.67 -3.78 22.49
C MET A 38 -2.43 -3.50 23.98
N HIS A 39 -3.12 -2.52 24.56
CA HIS A 39 -3.00 -2.16 25.98
C HIS A 39 -3.97 -2.92 26.89
N GLY A 40 -4.81 -3.80 26.33
CA GLY A 40 -5.77 -4.59 27.10
C GLY A 40 -6.85 -3.79 27.82
N LEU A 41 -7.17 -2.58 27.34
CA LEU A 41 -8.17 -1.70 27.96
C LEU A 41 -9.58 -2.30 27.86
N SER A 42 -10.33 -2.25 28.97
CA SER A 42 -11.72 -2.70 29.03
C SER A 42 -12.65 -1.51 29.29
N ILE A 43 -13.80 -1.49 28.61
CA ILE A 43 -14.87 -0.52 28.86
C ILE A 43 -16.03 -1.31 29.48
N GLY A 44 -16.43 -0.95 30.70
CA GLY A 44 -17.55 -1.61 31.38
C GLY A 44 -17.36 -3.11 31.63
N GLY A 45 -16.10 -3.57 31.79
CA GLY A 45 -15.78 -4.99 32.03
C GLY A 45 -15.66 -5.86 30.78
N MET A 46 -15.99 -5.33 29.59
CA MET A 46 -15.83 -6.04 28.31
C MET A 46 -14.58 -5.59 27.56
N ARG A 47 -13.85 -6.54 26.95
CA ARG A 47 -12.69 -6.26 26.09
C ARG A 47 -13.16 -5.90 24.68
N CYS A 48 -13.66 -4.67 24.52
CA CYS A 48 -14.23 -4.19 23.26
C CYS A 48 -13.16 -3.82 22.19
N GLY A 49 -11.89 -3.67 22.57
CA GLY A 49 -10.79 -3.27 21.70
C GLY A 49 -10.71 -4.00 20.34
N PRO A 50 -10.62 -5.34 20.29
CA PRO A 50 -10.52 -6.07 19.02
C PRO A 50 -11.75 -5.90 18.12
N TYR A 51 -12.96 -5.82 18.69
CA TYR A 51 -14.18 -5.62 17.91
C TYR A 51 -14.23 -4.23 17.28
N ILE A 52 -13.83 -3.20 18.03
CA ILE A 52 -13.75 -1.82 17.53
C ILE A 52 -12.66 -1.71 16.45
N ALA A 53 -11.49 -2.33 16.67
CA ALA A 53 -10.41 -2.37 15.68
C ALA A 53 -10.85 -3.05 14.38
N GLY A 54 -11.51 -4.21 14.50
CA GLY A 54 -12.04 -4.97 13.37
C GLY A 54 -13.12 -4.20 12.61
N ALA A 55 -14.04 -3.55 13.31
CA ALA A 55 -15.06 -2.71 12.69
C ALA A 55 -14.44 -1.52 11.92
N GLY A 56 -13.44 -0.85 12.52
CA GLY A 56 -12.70 0.22 11.86
C GLY A 56 -11.97 -0.27 10.60
N PHE A 57 -11.30 -1.43 10.67
CA PHE A 57 -10.62 -2.03 9.52
C PHE A 57 -11.59 -2.36 8.37
N ILE A 58 -12.73 -2.99 8.69
CA ILE A 58 -13.77 -3.29 7.69
C ILE A 58 -14.30 -1.98 7.08
N GLY A 59 -14.50 -0.94 7.88
CA GLY A 59 -14.92 0.38 7.40
C GLY A 59 -13.92 1.02 6.43
N ILE A 60 -12.61 0.90 6.70
CA ILE A 60 -11.55 1.36 5.78
C ILE A 60 -11.62 0.59 4.46
N VAL A 61 -11.65 -0.74 4.52
CA VAL A 61 -11.72 -1.60 3.31
C VAL A 61 -12.96 -1.26 2.49
N TYR A 62 -14.12 -1.12 3.13
CA TYR A 62 -15.35 -0.71 2.47
C TYR A 62 -15.20 0.65 1.78
N THR A 63 -14.66 1.66 2.49
CA THR A 63 -14.43 3.00 1.94
C THR A 63 -13.52 2.94 0.72
N MET A 64 -12.44 2.15 0.76
CA MET A 64 -11.51 2.00 -0.37
C MET A 64 -12.20 1.37 -1.58
N ILE A 65 -12.94 0.27 -1.39
CA ILE A 65 -13.66 -0.42 -2.49
C ILE A 65 -14.73 0.50 -3.09
N ALA A 66 -15.54 1.14 -2.26
CA ALA A 66 -16.62 2.02 -2.72
C ALA A 66 -16.06 3.25 -3.44
N TRP A 67 -15.05 3.91 -2.86
CA TRP A 67 -14.44 5.08 -3.48
C TRP A 67 -13.76 4.73 -4.81
N TRP A 68 -13.01 3.62 -4.88
CA TRP A 68 -12.41 3.20 -6.16
C TRP A 68 -13.45 2.81 -7.20
N SER A 69 -14.59 2.26 -6.79
CA SER A 69 -15.71 1.96 -7.69
C SER A 69 -16.29 3.24 -8.31
N ASP A 70 -16.45 4.30 -7.51
CA ASP A 70 -16.88 5.61 -8.02
C ASP A 70 -15.86 6.21 -8.99
N VAL A 71 -14.55 6.12 -8.69
CA VAL A 71 -13.50 6.58 -9.61
C VAL A 71 -13.52 5.79 -10.94
N ILE A 72 -13.83 4.49 -10.90
CA ILE A 72 -13.98 3.68 -12.12
C ILE A 72 -15.22 4.13 -12.91
N HIS A 73 -16.34 4.39 -12.24
CA HIS A 73 -17.57 4.89 -12.87
C HIS A 73 -17.36 6.27 -13.52
N GLU A 74 -16.70 7.19 -12.82
CA GLU A 74 -16.31 8.51 -13.33
C GLU A 74 -15.41 8.40 -14.57
N ALA A 75 -14.52 7.41 -14.60
CA ALA A 75 -13.61 7.17 -15.70
C ALA A 75 -14.30 6.54 -16.93
N GLN A 76 -15.05 5.46 -16.71
CA GLN A 76 -15.59 4.62 -17.78
C GLN A 76 -16.95 5.06 -18.29
N ASP A 77 -17.87 5.44 -17.41
CA ASP A 77 -19.26 5.71 -17.77
C ASP A 77 -19.50 7.21 -18.02
N LEU A 78 -18.86 8.07 -17.24
CA LEU A 78 -19.00 9.53 -17.36
C LEU A 78 -17.91 10.19 -18.22
N HIS A 79 -16.86 9.44 -18.58
CA HIS A 79 -15.74 9.88 -19.41
C HIS A 79 -15.05 11.18 -18.92
N LEU A 80 -14.99 11.39 -17.60
CA LEU A 80 -14.47 12.63 -17.00
C LEU A 80 -12.93 12.70 -16.96
N HIS A 81 -12.26 11.59 -17.26
CA HIS A 81 -10.79 11.47 -17.24
C HIS A 81 -10.15 11.92 -18.56
N THR A 82 -10.14 13.25 -18.78
CA THR A 82 -9.42 13.88 -19.89
C THR A 82 -7.93 13.57 -19.85
N ARG A 83 -7.20 13.85 -20.95
CA ARG A 83 -5.75 13.63 -21.00
C ARG A 83 -5.00 14.37 -19.89
N VAL A 84 -5.46 15.58 -19.54
CA VAL A 84 -4.89 16.37 -18.44
C VAL A 84 -5.10 15.64 -17.12
N VAL A 85 -6.31 15.15 -16.83
CA VAL A 85 -6.63 14.41 -15.60
C VAL A 85 -5.81 13.12 -15.50
N GLN A 86 -5.71 12.34 -16.58
CA GLN A 86 -4.90 11.12 -16.62
C GLN A 86 -3.41 11.40 -16.35
N LEU A 87 -2.88 12.53 -16.84
CA LEU A 87 -1.51 12.94 -16.55
C LEU A 87 -1.31 13.19 -15.05
N HIS A 88 -2.26 13.85 -14.38
CA HIS A 88 -2.21 14.08 -12.94
C HIS A 88 -2.35 12.78 -12.15
N HIS A 89 -3.17 11.80 -12.57
CA HIS A 89 -3.21 10.48 -11.94
C HIS A 89 -1.86 9.75 -12.01
N ARG A 90 -1.14 9.86 -13.15
CA ARG A 90 0.21 9.29 -13.28
C ARG A 90 1.20 9.97 -12.35
N TYR A 91 1.19 11.30 -12.27
CA TYR A 91 2.03 12.03 -11.30
C TYR A 91 1.68 11.68 -9.85
N GLY A 92 0.40 11.58 -9.52
CA GLY A 92 -0.07 11.16 -8.19
C GLY A 92 0.46 9.78 -7.81
N MET A 93 0.34 8.79 -8.73
CA MET A 93 0.87 7.45 -8.48
C MET A 93 2.40 7.42 -8.37
N MET A 94 3.12 8.18 -9.20
CA MET A 94 4.58 8.28 -9.10
C MET A 94 5.03 8.89 -7.77
N MET A 95 4.37 9.95 -7.30
CA MET A 95 4.66 10.58 -6.00
C MET A 95 4.31 9.66 -4.83
N PHE A 96 3.20 8.91 -4.93
CA PHE A 96 2.84 7.90 -3.95
C PHE A 96 3.90 6.79 -3.86
N ILE A 97 4.31 6.20 -4.99
CA ILE A 97 5.39 5.19 -5.03
C ILE A 97 6.69 5.77 -4.47
N ALA A 98 7.05 7.02 -4.81
CA ALA A 98 8.23 7.68 -4.26
C ALA A 98 8.15 7.81 -2.73
N SER A 99 6.98 8.10 -2.17
CA SER A 99 6.79 8.15 -0.71
C SER A 99 6.92 6.76 -0.06
N GLU A 100 6.44 5.69 -0.70
CA GLU A 100 6.62 4.31 -0.24
C GLU A 100 8.10 3.90 -0.26
N VAL A 101 8.86 4.29 -1.30
CA VAL A 101 10.31 4.06 -1.35
C VAL A 101 11.00 4.75 -0.17
N MET A 102 10.65 5.99 0.16
CA MET A 102 11.21 6.70 1.32
C MET A 102 10.83 6.04 2.65
N PHE A 103 9.62 5.47 2.76
CA PHE A 103 9.23 4.66 3.91
C PHE A 103 10.13 3.43 4.06
N PHE A 104 10.45 2.71 2.97
CA PHE A 104 11.43 1.61 3.00
C PHE A 104 12.85 2.07 3.33
N VAL A 105 13.27 3.25 2.90
CA VAL A 105 14.58 3.82 3.27
C VAL A 105 14.73 3.93 4.78
N ALA A 106 13.67 4.30 5.52
CA ALA A 106 13.72 4.35 6.99
C ALA A 106 13.99 2.97 7.62
N TRP A 107 13.38 1.90 7.09
CA TRP A 107 13.62 0.54 7.54
C TRP A 107 15.03 0.03 7.20
N PHE A 108 15.49 0.29 5.97
CA PHE A 108 16.86 -0.03 5.59
C PHE A 108 17.88 0.73 6.42
N TRP A 109 17.62 2.00 6.74
CA TRP A 109 18.47 2.77 7.64
C TRP A 109 18.53 2.10 9.01
N ALA A 110 17.39 1.80 9.65
CA ALA A 110 17.38 1.12 10.94
C ALA A 110 18.14 -0.23 10.92
N PHE A 111 18.01 -1.00 9.84
CA PHE A 111 18.75 -2.25 9.64
C PHE A 111 20.27 -2.03 9.48
N PHE A 112 20.70 -1.11 8.61
CA PHE A 112 22.12 -0.86 8.39
C PHE A 112 22.80 -0.22 9.60
N ASP A 113 22.10 0.68 10.28
CA ASP A 113 22.59 1.27 11.52
C ASP A 113 22.87 0.18 12.56
N SER A 114 21.89 -0.71 12.80
CA SER A 114 22.02 -1.79 13.79
C SER A 114 23.01 -2.89 13.39
N SER A 115 23.14 -3.21 12.10
CA SER A 115 24.01 -4.31 11.60
C SER A 115 25.46 -3.89 11.35
N LEU A 116 25.72 -2.64 10.98
CA LEU A 116 27.08 -2.15 10.72
C LEU A 116 27.76 -1.60 11.99
N PHE A 117 27.01 -0.95 12.88
CA PHE A 117 27.52 -0.33 14.10
C PHE A 117 27.12 -1.12 15.34
N THR A 118 27.46 -2.42 15.37
CA THR A 118 27.08 -3.34 16.46
C THR A 118 27.76 -3.06 17.80
N ALA A 119 28.96 -2.47 17.77
CA ALA A 119 29.78 -2.18 18.95
C ALA A 119 29.76 -0.70 19.37
N ASP A 120 28.80 0.09 18.88
CA ASP A 120 28.71 1.51 19.22
C ASP A 120 28.44 1.69 20.73
N GLN A 121 29.34 2.40 21.41
CA GLN A 121 29.30 2.61 22.85
C GLN A 121 28.19 3.55 23.30
N ILE A 122 27.64 4.36 22.39
CA ILE A 122 26.53 5.27 22.70
C ILE A 122 25.24 4.45 22.95
N ASP A 123 25.05 3.34 22.23
CA ASP A 123 23.87 2.48 22.32
C ASP A 123 24.13 1.20 23.14
N TYR A 124 24.25 1.34 24.46
CA TYR A 124 24.54 0.23 25.38
C TYR A 124 23.59 -0.97 25.23
N ALA A 125 22.31 -0.73 24.93
CA ALA A 125 21.31 -1.78 24.74
C ALA A 125 21.59 -2.65 23.50
N ARG A 126 22.13 -2.05 22.44
CA ARG A 126 22.51 -2.74 21.21
C ARG A 126 23.72 -3.62 21.44
N VAL A 127 24.75 -3.10 22.12
CA VAL A 127 25.96 -3.88 22.44
C VAL A 127 25.61 -5.06 23.34
N ALA A 128 24.71 -4.87 24.30
CA ALA A 128 24.24 -5.95 25.18
C ALA A 128 23.54 -7.09 24.41
N PHE A 129 22.76 -6.76 23.37
CA PHE A 129 22.05 -7.75 22.57
C PHE A 129 22.92 -8.40 21.48
N THR A 130 23.66 -7.59 20.72
CA THR A 130 24.46 -8.07 19.58
C THR A 130 25.79 -8.69 20.00
N GLY A 131 26.31 -8.32 21.18
CA GLY A 131 27.64 -8.70 21.63
C GLY A 131 28.77 -8.13 20.77
N GLY A 132 28.51 -7.06 20.00
CA GLY A 132 29.48 -6.44 19.09
C GLY A 132 29.68 -7.17 17.76
N THR A 133 28.83 -8.14 17.42
CA THR A 133 28.91 -8.91 16.17
C THR A 133 27.56 -8.98 15.46
N TRP A 134 27.58 -9.01 14.12
CA TRP A 134 26.39 -9.26 13.30
C TRP A 134 26.60 -10.53 12.46
N PRO A 135 25.66 -11.48 12.45
CA PRO A 135 24.45 -11.55 13.27
C PRO A 135 24.74 -11.69 14.78
N PRO A 136 23.79 -11.33 15.66
CA PRO A 136 23.90 -11.55 17.10
C PRO A 136 24.09 -13.03 17.46
N LYS A 137 24.77 -13.32 18.57
CA LYS A 137 24.95 -14.69 19.04
C LYS A 137 23.59 -15.35 19.33
N GLY A 138 23.39 -16.56 18.82
CA GLY A 138 22.14 -17.30 18.97
C GLY A 138 21.08 -16.98 17.92
N VAL A 139 21.35 -16.06 16.99
CA VAL A 139 20.52 -15.83 15.81
C VAL A 139 21.11 -16.59 14.62
N GLU A 140 20.37 -17.58 14.12
CA GLU A 140 20.71 -18.29 12.89
C GLU A 140 20.01 -17.62 11.71
N PRO A 141 20.75 -17.01 10.76
CA PRO A 141 20.15 -16.40 9.59
C PRO A 141 19.59 -17.48 8.65
N PHE A 142 18.49 -17.17 7.97
CA PHE A 142 18.00 -18.00 6.88
C PHE A 142 19.00 -18.04 5.73
N ASP A 143 19.19 -19.22 5.15
CA ASP A 143 20.05 -19.39 3.97
C ASP A 143 19.43 -18.64 2.77
N PRO A 144 20.13 -17.64 2.20
CA PRO A 144 19.62 -16.87 1.07
C PRO A 144 19.44 -17.69 -0.22
N TRP A 145 20.13 -18.81 -0.38
CA TRP A 145 20.13 -19.59 -1.63
C TRP A 145 18.97 -20.57 -1.78
N HIS A 146 18.15 -20.72 -0.74
CA HIS A 146 16.98 -21.61 -0.75
C HIS A 146 15.69 -20.82 -1.02
N LEU A 147 14.85 -20.65 0.00
CA LEU A 147 13.54 -20.02 -0.14
C LEU A 147 13.61 -18.54 -0.58
N PRO A 148 14.54 -17.69 -0.06
CA PRO A 148 14.62 -16.31 -0.51
C PRO A 148 14.96 -16.15 -2.00
N LEU A 149 15.85 -17.01 -2.52
CA LEU A 149 16.18 -17.04 -3.95
C LEU A 149 14.96 -17.42 -4.79
N LEU A 150 14.20 -18.45 -4.38
CA LEU A 150 12.98 -18.85 -5.08
C LEU A 150 11.96 -17.70 -5.13
N ASN A 151 11.74 -17.00 -4.02
CA ASN A 151 10.85 -15.84 -3.98
C ASN A 151 11.31 -14.72 -4.91
N THR A 152 12.63 -14.52 -5.05
CA THR A 152 13.19 -13.55 -6.01
C THR A 152 12.85 -13.94 -7.45
N LEU A 153 13.00 -15.23 -7.80
CA LEU A 153 12.65 -15.73 -9.12
C LEU A 153 11.15 -15.62 -9.41
N ILE A 154 10.29 -15.88 -8.42
CA ILE A 154 8.84 -15.71 -8.54
C ILE A 154 8.50 -14.24 -8.85
N LEU A 155 9.07 -13.27 -8.12
CA LEU A 155 8.82 -11.84 -8.37
C LEU A 155 9.35 -11.35 -9.72
N LEU A 156 10.51 -11.84 -10.15
CA LEU A 156 11.05 -11.51 -11.48
C LEU A 156 10.19 -12.10 -12.59
N THR A 157 9.75 -13.35 -12.44
CA THR A 157 8.91 -14.02 -13.44
C THR A 157 7.50 -13.40 -13.51
N SER A 158 6.90 -13.02 -12.37
CA SER A 158 5.64 -12.27 -12.36
C SER A 158 5.78 -10.87 -12.98
N GLY A 159 6.95 -10.24 -12.83
CA GLY A 159 7.34 -9.02 -13.56
C GLY A 159 7.35 -9.19 -15.09
N THR A 160 7.87 -10.31 -15.59
CA THR A 160 7.81 -10.62 -17.03
C THR A 160 6.39 -10.91 -17.52
N THR A 161 5.55 -11.61 -16.74
CA THR A 161 4.16 -11.90 -17.14
C THR A 161 3.30 -10.64 -17.15
N VAL A 162 3.47 -9.71 -16.22
CA VAL A 162 2.73 -8.42 -16.27
C VAL A 162 3.19 -7.54 -17.43
N THR A 163 4.48 -7.60 -17.79
CA THR A 163 5.01 -6.90 -18.97
C THR A 163 4.41 -7.46 -20.25
N TRP A 164 4.24 -8.78 -20.33
CA TRP A 164 3.53 -9.43 -21.42
C TRP A 164 2.05 -8.99 -21.46
N ALA A 165 1.35 -8.98 -20.32
CA ALA A 165 -0.03 -8.50 -20.25
C ALA A 165 -0.17 -7.06 -20.77
N HIS A 166 0.78 -6.18 -20.44
CA HIS A 166 0.77 -4.80 -20.91
C HIS A 166 0.94 -4.70 -22.44
N HIS A 167 1.85 -5.46 -23.04
CA HIS A 167 2.02 -5.44 -24.50
C HIS A 167 0.82 -6.05 -25.23
N ALA A 168 0.26 -7.15 -24.72
CA ALA A 168 -0.97 -7.73 -25.26
C ALA A 168 -2.14 -6.73 -25.23
N LEU A 169 -2.22 -5.88 -24.20
CA LEU A 169 -3.23 -4.83 -24.11
C LEU A 169 -3.06 -3.76 -25.19
N ILE A 170 -1.81 -3.39 -25.49
CA ILE A 170 -1.49 -2.40 -26.54
C ILE A 170 -1.82 -2.96 -27.93
N GLU A 171 -1.57 -4.25 -28.16
CA GLU A 171 -1.86 -4.95 -29.43
C GLU A 171 -3.34 -5.32 -29.60
N GLY A 172 -4.17 -5.16 -28.56
CA GLY A 172 -5.59 -5.49 -28.59
C GLY A 172 -5.92 -6.97 -28.38
N ASP A 173 -4.95 -7.80 -27.98
CA ASP A 173 -5.16 -9.21 -27.66
C ASP A 173 -5.74 -9.37 -26.24
N ARG A 174 -7.07 -9.41 -26.16
CA ARG A 174 -7.79 -9.56 -24.89
C ARG A 174 -7.58 -10.92 -24.22
N GLU A 175 -7.34 -11.99 -24.98
CA GLU A 175 -7.12 -13.32 -24.38
C GLU A 175 -5.73 -13.40 -23.77
N GLY A 176 -4.72 -12.91 -24.48
CA GLY A 176 -3.35 -12.79 -23.97
C GLY A 176 -3.28 -11.97 -22.69
N VAL A 177 -3.96 -10.81 -22.62
CA VAL A 177 -4.04 -9.99 -21.40
C VAL A 177 -4.57 -10.78 -20.21
N LYS A 178 -5.70 -11.48 -20.38
CA LYS A 178 -6.33 -12.25 -19.29
C LYS A 178 -5.43 -13.37 -18.81
N GLN A 179 -4.85 -14.14 -19.72
CA GLN A 179 -3.96 -15.26 -19.38
C GLN A 179 -2.71 -14.76 -18.63
N ALA A 180 -2.06 -13.73 -19.15
CA ALA A 180 -0.86 -13.16 -18.55
C ALA A 180 -1.12 -12.53 -17.16
N LEU A 181 -2.26 -11.86 -16.97
CA LEU A 181 -2.65 -11.34 -15.65
C LEU A 181 -2.97 -12.44 -14.64
N TRP A 182 -3.66 -13.52 -15.04
CA TRP A 182 -3.90 -14.66 -14.16
C TRP A 182 -2.60 -15.32 -13.71
N LEU A 183 -1.63 -15.48 -14.62
CA LEU A 183 -0.30 -15.98 -14.28
C LEU A 183 0.43 -15.05 -13.31
N THR A 184 0.35 -13.73 -13.53
CA THR A 184 0.97 -12.74 -12.64
C THR A 184 0.42 -12.81 -11.21
N VAL A 185 -0.88 -13.01 -11.04
CA VAL A 185 -1.53 -13.09 -9.72
C VAL A 185 -1.35 -14.47 -9.06
N GLY A 186 -1.22 -15.52 -9.87
CA GLY A 186 -1.01 -16.89 -9.38
C GLY A 186 0.42 -17.20 -8.97
N LEU A 187 1.39 -16.41 -9.44
CA LEU A 187 2.81 -16.44 -9.04
C LEU A 187 3.02 -15.58 -7.79
#